data_AF-A0A800A015-F1
#
_entry.id   AF-A0A800A015-F1
#
_cell.length_a   1.000
_cell.length_b   1.000
_cell.length_c   1.000
_cell.angle_alpha   90.00
_cell.angle_beta   90.00
_cell.angle_gamma   90.00
#
_symmetry.space_group_name_H-M   'P 1'
#
loop_
_entity.id
_entity.type
_entity.pdbx_description
1 polymer ?
#
loop_
_entity_poly.entity_id
_entity_poly.type
_entity_poly.pdbx_seq_one_letter_code
_entity_poly.pdbx_strand_id
1 'polypeptide(L)' 'MLIGEERIITNRSGLFGFGDCSKHVVYIYGPDGRRVARPENIEGLAFCTLERGGQTHTELRLPLRFMAVIERVVKRGL' A
#
# COMPACT_ATOMS: atom_id res chain seq x y z
N MET A 1 12.62 -2.92 -15.11
CA MET A 1 12.06 -1.69 -15.70
C MET A 1 11.25 -0.98 -14.63
N LEU A 2 11.71 0.19 -14.19
CA LEU A 2 11.10 0.93 -13.09
C LEU A 2 9.84 1.63 -13.62
N ILE A 3 8.66 1.24 -13.13
CA ILE A 3 7.40 1.96 -13.40
C ILE A 3 6.88 2.46 -12.05
N GLY A 4 7.45 3.58 -11.59
CA GLY A 4 7.05 4.32 -10.38
C GLY A 4 7.74 3.91 -9.07
N GLU A 5 8.07 4.90 -8.24
CA GLU A 5 8.37 4.74 -6.81
C GLU A 5 7.08 4.59 -5.97
N GLU A 6 5.94 4.87 -6.60
CA GLU A 6 4.62 4.89 -5.98
C GLU A 6 3.62 4.06 -6.79
N ARG A 7 2.62 3.50 -6.11
CA ARG A 7 1.45 2.85 -6.71
C ARG A 7 0.18 3.38 -6.07
N ILE A 8 -0.76 3.85 -6.90
CA ILE A 8 -2.11 4.25 -6.45
C ILE A 8 -3.06 3.09 -6.75
N ILE A 9 -3.72 2.58 -5.71
CA ILE A 9 -4.65 1.46 -5.78
C ILE A 9 -6.02 1.96 -5.35
N THR A 10 -7.01 1.75 -6.20
CA THR A 10 -8.39 2.14 -5.94
C THR A 10 -9.31 0.94 -6.12
N ASN A 11 -10.21 0.74 -5.17
CA ASN A 11 -11.30 -0.25 -5.26
C ASN A 11 -10.86 -1.68 -5.65
N ARG A 12 -9.67 -2.11 -5.22
CA ARG A 12 -9.17 -3.47 -5.45
C ARG A 12 -8.60 -4.06 -4.18
N SER A 13 -8.84 -5.35 -4.03
CA SER A 13 -8.17 -6.20 -3.04
C SER A 13 -7.11 -7.04 -3.74
N GLY A 14 -5.99 -7.32 -3.07
CA GLY A 14 -4.92 -8.13 -3.65
C GLY A 14 -3.58 -7.96 -2.94
N LEU A 15 -2.56 -8.59 -3.50
CA LEU A 15 -1.17 -8.45 -3.07
C LEU A 15 -0.47 -7.42 -3.94
N PHE A 16 0.11 -6.42 -3.29
CA PHE A 16 0.75 -5.31 -3.97
C PHE A 16 2.17 -5.10 -3.44
N GLY A 17 3.10 -4.95 -4.35
CA GLY A 17 4.51 -4.75 -4.05
C GLY A 17 5.23 -4.33 -5.32
N PHE A 18 6.55 -4.37 -5.28
CA PHE A 18 7.37 -3.92 -6.40
C PHE A 18 7.98 -5.06 -7.23
N GLY A 19 7.70 -6.31 -6.87
CA GLY A 19 8.29 -7.49 -7.53
C GLY A 19 9.73 -7.77 -7.07
N ASP A 20 10.16 -7.15 -5.97
CA ASP A 20 11.49 -7.29 -5.37
C ASP A 20 11.39 -7.23 -3.83
N CYS A 21 12.54 -7.29 -3.14
CA CYS A 21 12.61 -7.24 -1.68
C CYS A 21 12.50 -5.83 -1.07
N SER A 22 12.15 -4.81 -1.87
CA SER A 22 12.12 -3.44 -1.37
C SER A 22 11.03 -3.25 -0.33
N LYS A 23 11.38 -2.51 0.72
CA LYS A 23 10.41 -2.06 1.72
C LYS A 23 9.54 -0.94 1.14
N HIS A 24 8.34 -0.80 1.67
CA HIS A 24 7.39 0.24 1.29
C HIS A 24 6.49 0.64 2.46
N VAL A 25 5.87 1.81 2.32
CA VAL A 25 4.87 2.35 3.25
C VAL A 25 3.53 2.40 2.54
N VAL A 26 2.44 2.22 3.30
CA VAL A 26 1.08 2.26 2.79
C VAL A 26 0.33 3.40 3.44
N TYR A 27 -0.25 4.28 2.62
CA TYR A 27 -1.12 5.37 3.05
C TYR A 27 -2.54 5.11 2.58
N ILE A 28 -3.50 5.16 3.50
CA ILE A 28 -4.91 4.96 3.19
C ILE A 28 -5.63 6.31 3.14
N TYR A 29 -6.44 6.50 2.11
CA TYR A 29 -7.25 7.69 1.91
C TYR A 29 -8.72 7.31 1.86
N GLY A 30 -9.54 8.11 2.55
CA GLY A 30 -10.98 7.93 2.61
C GLY A 30 -11.70 8.43 1.35
N PRO A 31 -13.03 8.25 1.27
CA PRO A 31 -13.85 8.71 0.16
C PRO A 31 -13.84 10.23 -0.08
N ASP A 32 -13.38 11.00 0.90
CA ASP A 32 -13.21 12.46 0.86
C ASP A 32 -11.82 12.87 0.31
N GLY A 33 -10.98 11.90 -0.05
CA GLY A 33 -9.62 12.13 -0.52
C GLY A 33 -8.64 12.51 0.58
N ARG A 34 -9.01 12.40 1.87
CA ARG A 34 -8.12 12.73 3.00
C ARG A 34 -7.46 11.48 3.54
N ARG A 35 -6.23 11.65 4.03
CA ARG A 35 -5.48 10.57 4.66
C ARG A 35 -6.16 10.15 5.96
N VAL A 36 -6.39 8.84 6.10
CA VAL A 36 -6.91 8.24 7.32
C VAL A 36 -5.76 8.09 8.33
N ALA A 37 -5.94 8.67 9.52
CA ALA A 37 -4.93 8.61 10.58
C ALA A 37 -4.89 7.25 11.29
N ARG A 38 -6.04 6.58 11.43
CA ARG A 38 -6.20 5.28 12.10
C ARG A 38 -6.95 4.29 11.21
N PRO A 39 -6.32 3.83 10.11
CA PRO A 39 -6.94 2.90 9.17
C PRO A 39 -7.37 1.58 9.82
N GLU A 40 -6.69 1.13 10.86
CA GLU A 40 -6.98 -0.09 11.61
C GLU A 40 -8.39 -0.11 12.26
N ASN A 41 -9.02 1.04 12.45
CA ASN A 41 -10.36 1.15 13.05
C ASN A 41 -11.49 1.16 12.00
N ILE A 42 -11.17 1.03 10.72
CA ILE A 42 -12.16 1.09 9.64
C ILE A 42 -12.66 -0.30 9.33
N GLU A 43 -13.96 -0.52 9.52
CA GLU A 43 -14.61 -1.77 9.17
C GLU A 43 -14.44 -2.10 7.68
N GLY A 44 -14.09 -3.35 7.38
CA GLY A 44 -13.85 -3.83 6.02
C GLY A 44 -12.51 -3.38 5.42
N LEU A 45 -11.73 -2.55 6.12
CA LEU A 45 -10.36 -2.25 5.75
C LEU A 45 -9.40 -3.24 6.41
N ALA A 46 -8.52 -3.86 5.62
CA ALA A 46 -7.43 -4.66 6.15
C ALA A 46 -6.17 -4.44 5.31
N PHE A 47 -5.03 -4.35 5.97
CA PHE A 47 -3.74 -4.30 5.30
C PHE A 47 -2.68 -5.03 6.12
N CYS A 48 -1.88 -5.88 5.48
CA CYS A 48 -0.82 -6.63 6.14
C CYS A 48 0.38 -6.74 5.20
N THR A 49 1.56 -6.34 5.67
CA THR A 49 2.81 -6.48 4.92
C THR A 49 3.48 -7.82 5.26
N LEU A 50 3.86 -8.56 4.22
CA LEU A 50 4.44 -9.89 4.33
C LEU A 50 5.60 -10.06 3.33
N GLU A 51 6.58 -10.84 3.75
CA GLU A 51 7.70 -11.26 2.91
C GLU A 51 7.45 -12.69 2.44
N ARG A 52 7.48 -12.92 1.12
CA ARG A 52 7.25 -14.24 0.52
C ARG A 52 8.12 -14.41 -0.72
N GLY A 53 8.93 -15.47 -0.76
CA GLY A 53 9.77 -15.77 -1.93
C GLY A 53 10.78 -14.68 -2.26
N GLY A 54 11.38 -14.06 -1.23
CA GLY A 54 12.36 -12.97 -1.40
C GLY A 54 11.77 -11.65 -1.85
N GLN A 55 10.44 -11.50 -1.82
CA GLN A 55 9.73 -10.29 -2.25
C GLN A 55 8.82 -9.78 -1.14
N THR A 56 8.72 -8.45 -1.03
CA THR A 56 7.89 -7.76 -0.04
C THR A 56 6.57 -7.34 -0.68
N HIS A 57 5.45 -7.69 -0.04
CA HIS A 57 4.11 -7.38 -0.51
C HIS A 57 3.22 -6.88 0.63
N THR A 58 2.22 -6.07 0.33
CA THR A 58 1.09 -5.81 1.22
C THR A 58 -0.17 -6.44 0.64
N GLU A 59 -0.83 -7.29 1.43
CA GLU A 59 -2.22 -7.66 1.19
C GLU A 59 -3.10 -6.47 1.54
N LEU A 60 -3.91 -6.00 0.61
CA LEU A 60 -4.86 -4.91 0.80
C LEU A 60 -6.29 -5.39 0.60
N ARG A 61 -7.18 -4.94 1.50
CA ARG A 61 -8.63 -4.98 1.36
C ARG A 61 -9.15 -3.58 1.65
N LEU A 62 -9.74 -2.96 0.63
CA LEU A 62 -10.23 -1.59 0.70
C LEU A 62 -11.75 -1.59 0.57
N PRO A 63 -12.49 -0.92 1.47
CA PRO A 63 -13.89 -0.64 1.27
C PRO A 63 -14.11 0.21 0.01
N LEU A 64 -15.36 0.27 -0.46
CA LEU A 64 -15.74 1.05 -1.63
C LEU A 64 -15.32 2.53 -1.46
N ARG A 65 -14.76 3.12 -2.52
CA ARG A 65 -14.25 4.52 -2.58
C ARG A 65 -13.05 4.83 -1.69
N PHE A 66 -12.46 3.84 -1.02
CA PHE A 66 -11.14 4.01 -0.41
C PHE A 66 -10.03 3.86 -1.44
N MET A 67 -8.90 4.50 -1.13
CA MET A 67 -7.70 4.46 -1.94
C MET A 67 -6.50 4.13 -1.06
N ALA A 68 -5.51 3.45 -1.63
CA ALA A 68 -4.22 3.23 -1.01
C ALA A 68 -3.11 3.74 -1.91
N VAL A 69 -2.13 4.41 -1.31
CA VAL A 69 -0.85 4.73 -1.95
C VAL A 69 0.21 3.84 -1.32
N ILE A 70 0.93 3.10 -2.16
CA ILE A 70 2.10 2.32 -1.74
C ILE A 70 3.34 3.04 -2.25
N GLU A 71 4.17 3.54 -1.33
CA GLU A 71 5.40 4.27 -1.62
C GLU A 71 6.61 3.41 -1.25
N ARG A 72 7.53 3.22 -2.19
CA ARG A 72 8.80 2.51 -1.95
C ARG A 72 9.66 3.29 -0.97
N VAL A 73 10.25 2.61 0.01
CA VAL A 73 11.27 3.22 0.88
C VAL A 73 12.58 3.30 0.10
N VAL A 74 12.88 4.48 -0.45
CA VAL A 74 14.17 4.76 -1.08
C VAL A 74 15.13 5.28 -0.01
N LYS A 75 16.29 4.62 0.17
CA LYS A 75 17.37 5.25 0.93
C LYS A 75 17.89 6.41 0.08
N ARG A 76 17.52 7.64 0.42
CA ARG A 76 18.25 8.81 -0.08
C ARG A 76 19.66 8.73 0.49
N GLY A 77 20.65 8.49 -0.37
CA GLY A 77 22.06 8.52 0.01
C GLY A 77 22.40 9.88 0.61
N LEU A 78 23.08 9.86 1.76
CA LEU A 78 23.91 10.97 2.22
C LEU A 78 25.18 11.03 1.37
#